data_AF-A0A957DBT7-F1
#
_entry.id   AF-A0A957DBT7-F1
#
_cell.length_a   1.000
_cell.length_b   1.000
_cell.length_c   1.000
_cell.angle_alpha   90.00
_cell.angle_beta   90.00
_cell.angle_gamma   90.00
#
_symmetry.space_group_name_H-M   'P 1'
#
loop_
_entity.id
_entity.type
_entity.pdbx_description
1 polymer ?
#
loop_
_entity_poly.entity_id
_entity_poly.type
_entity_poly.pdbx_seq_one_letter_code
_entity_poly.pdbx_strand_id
1 'polypeptide(L)' 'AGISPIIRPIRGGTDGSRLTERGLPTPNLFTGMHNIHGPLEYVSLQDMARATQVCLNLVQLWAGSPGPEP' A
#
# COMPACT_ATOMS: atom_id res chain seq x y z
N ALA A 1 -9.78 -1.06 -7.66
CA ALA A 1 -8.46 -1.69 -7.89
C ALA A 1 -8.52 -3.14 -8.40
N GLY A 2 -9.56 -3.94 -8.08
CA GLY A 2 -9.66 -5.32 -8.57
C GLY A 2 -8.64 -6.29 -7.94
N ILE A 3 -8.11 -5.96 -6.75
CA ILE A 3 -7.10 -6.75 -6.03
C ILE A 3 -7.77 -7.28 -4.75
N SER A 4 -7.60 -8.57 -4.46
CA SER A 4 -8.04 -9.15 -3.20
C SER A 4 -7.08 -8.75 -2.07
N PRO A 5 -7.55 -8.11 -0.98
CA PRO A 5 -6.68 -7.68 0.10
C PRO A 5 -6.16 -8.88 0.90
N ILE A 6 -4.86 -8.90 1.15
CA ILE A 6 -4.22 -9.87 2.05
C ILE A 6 -3.87 -9.15 3.35
N ILE A 7 -4.59 -9.50 4.42
CA ILE A 7 -4.39 -8.90 5.74
C ILE A 7 -3.44 -9.80 6.54
N ARG A 8 -2.20 -9.35 6.73
CA ARG A 8 -1.18 -10.06 7.51
C ARG A 8 -0.46 -9.08 8.45
N PRO A 9 -0.14 -9.50 9.68
CA PRO A 9 0.63 -8.65 10.59
C PRO A 9 2.08 -8.50 10.12
N ILE A 10 2.63 -7.30 10.31
CA ILE A 10 4.06 -7.03 10.14
C ILE A 10 4.76 -7.37 11.45
N ARG A 11 5.82 -8.19 11.38
CA ARG A 11 6.61 -8.60 12.57
C ARG A 11 7.79 -7.66 12.81
N GLY A 12 7.48 -6.37 12.97
CA GLY A 12 8.46 -5.29 13.15
C GLY A 12 7.75 -3.95 13.32
N GLY A 13 8.54 -2.89 13.58
CA GLY A 13 8.03 -1.52 13.64
C GLY A 13 7.78 -0.93 12.25
N THR A 14 6.83 0.00 12.16
CA THR A 14 6.60 0.86 10.99
C THR A 14 6.37 2.28 11.47
N ASP A 15 6.58 3.28 10.62
CA ASP A 15 6.20 4.66 10.96
C ASP A 15 4.70 4.75 11.25
N GLY A 16 3.89 3.98 10.50
CA GLY A 16 2.44 3.89 10.71
C GLY A 16 2.03 3.36 12.08
N SER A 17 2.79 2.43 12.69
CA SER A 17 2.48 1.95 14.04
C SER A 17 2.69 3.04 15.09
N ARG A 18 3.74 3.86 14.94
CA ARG A 18 3.99 5.03 15.80
C ARG A 18 2.96 6.14 15.60
N LEU A 19 2.55 6.40 14.36
CA LEU A 19 1.48 7.37 14.08
C LEU A 19 0.15 6.91 14.65
N THR A 20 -0.15 5.62 14.56
CA THR A 20 -1.36 5.02 15.14
C THR A 20 -1.36 5.12 16.66
N GLU A 21 -0.22 4.87 17.32
CA GLU A 21 -0.03 5.09 18.76
C GLU A 21 -0.33 6.54 19.17
N ARG A 22 -0.07 7.51 18.29
CA ARG A 22 -0.33 8.95 18.48
C ARG A 22 -1.74 9.40 18.09
N GLY A 23 -2.64 8.47 17.76
CA GLY A 23 -4.04 8.77 17.42
C GLY A 23 -4.31 9.03 15.94
N LEU A 24 -3.35 8.75 15.04
CA LEU A 24 -3.55 8.81 13.59
C LEU A 24 -3.49 7.40 12.98
N PRO A 25 -4.63 6.72 12.76
CA PRO A 25 -4.66 5.39 12.16
C PRO A 25 -3.96 5.39 10.80
N THR A 26 -2.85 4.66 10.72
CA THR A 26 -1.98 4.68 9.53
C THR A 26 -1.59 3.25 9.14
N PRO A 27 -2.43 2.55 8.34
CA PRO A 27 -2.14 1.20 7.87
C PRO A 27 -1.04 1.20 6.80
N ASN A 28 -0.31 0.10 6.68
CA ASN A 28 0.62 -0.12 5.58
C ASN A 28 -0.09 -0.65 4.33
N LEU A 29 0.29 -0.14 3.17
CA LEU A 29 -0.07 -0.67 1.86
C LEU A 29 1.13 -1.41 1.26
N PHE A 30 0.87 -2.32 0.32
CA PHE A 30 1.94 -2.99 -0.41
C PHE A 30 2.59 -2.04 -1.41
N THR A 31 3.85 -2.31 -1.74
CA THR A 31 4.62 -1.61 -2.79
C THR A 31 4.99 -2.52 -3.95
N GLY A 32 4.79 -3.84 -3.81
CA GLY A 32 5.27 -4.85 -4.76
C GLY A 32 6.67 -5.38 -4.46
N MET A 33 7.27 -4.94 -3.35
CA MET A 33 8.65 -5.29 -2.98
C MET A 33 8.84 -6.79 -2.71
N HIS A 34 9.99 -7.31 -3.14
CA HIS A 34 10.45 -8.68 -2.87
C HIS A 34 11.88 -8.65 -2.35
N ASN A 35 12.22 -9.58 -1.43
CA ASN A 35 13.56 -9.74 -0.85
C ASN A 35 14.20 -8.45 -0.30
N ILE A 36 13.40 -7.62 0.38
CA ILE A 36 13.84 -6.32 0.91
C ILE A 36 15.09 -6.42 1.80
N HIS A 37 15.93 -5.39 1.74
CA HIS A 37 17.16 -5.24 2.51
C HIS A 37 18.23 -6.28 2.19
N GLY A 38 18.37 -6.64 0.90
CA GLY A 38 19.39 -7.57 0.44
C GLY A 38 19.79 -7.36 -1.03
N PRO A 39 20.86 -8.02 -1.49
CA PRO A 39 21.35 -7.88 -2.86
C PRO A 39 20.38 -8.41 -3.93
N LEU A 40 19.37 -9.20 -3.51
CA LEU A 40 18.32 -9.73 -4.38
C LEU A 40 17.02 -8.94 -4.28
N GLU A 41 17.04 -7.74 -3.68
CA GLU A 41 15.88 -6.85 -3.58
C GLU A 41 15.41 -6.42 -4.97
N TYR A 42 14.12 -6.59 -5.25
CA TYR A 42 13.54 -6.15 -6.52
C TYR A 42 12.05 -5.82 -6.40
N VAL A 43 11.53 -5.16 -7.43
CA VAL A 43 10.11 -4.89 -7.63
C VAL A 43 9.80 -4.96 -9.13
N SER A 44 8.62 -5.49 -9.50
CA SER A 44 8.18 -5.50 -10.90
C SER A 44 7.45 -4.21 -11.27
N LEU A 45 7.55 -3.78 -12.54
CA LEU A 45 6.80 -2.61 -13.02
C LEU A 45 5.30 -2.79 -12.86
N GLN A 46 4.81 -4.01 -13.06
CA GLN A 46 3.41 -4.39 -12.91
C GLN A 46 2.94 -4.17 -11.47
N ASP A 47 3.73 -4.59 -10.49
CA ASP A 47 3.37 -4.42 -9.08
C ASP A 47 3.40 -2.93 -8.67
N MET A 48 4.38 -2.16 -9.16
CA MET A 48 4.42 -0.70 -8.95
C MET A 48 3.19 0.00 -9.52
N ALA A 49 2.78 -0.38 -10.74
CA ALA A 49 1.58 0.16 -11.37
C ALA A 49 0.32 -0.18 -10.57
N ARG A 50 0.23 -1.41 -10.03
CA ARG A 50 -0.89 -1.84 -9.18
C ARG A 50 -0.91 -1.09 -7.84
N ALA A 51 0.23 -0.90 -7.18
CA ALA A 51 0.33 -0.12 -5.96
C ALA A 51 -0.11 1.34 -6.20
N THR A 52 0.32 1.93 -7.31
CA THR A 52 -0.09 3.29 -7.74
C THR A 52 -1.60 3.37 -7.95
N GLN A 53 -2.19 2.41 -8.67
CA GLN A 53 -3.63 2.35 -8.88
C GLN A 53 -4.42 2.23 -7.57
N VAL A 54 -3.89 1.49 -6.59
CA VAL A 54 -4.52 1.40 -5.26
C VAL A 54 -4.50 2.76 -4.57
N CYS A 55 -3.37 3.47 -4.56
CA CYS A 55 -3.27 4.82 -3.97
C CYS A 55 -4.25 5.80 -4.63
N LEU A 56 -4.30 5.84 -5.96
CA LEU A 56 -5.22 6.72 -6.70
C LEU A 56 -6.69 6.42 -6.38
N ASN A 57 -7.05 5.14 -6.34
CA ASN A 57 -8.41 4.74 -5.99
C ASN A 57 -8.77 5.14 -4.54
N LEU A 58 -7.85 4.99 -3.59
CA LEU A 58 -8.09 5.42 -2.20
C LEU A 58 -8.32 6.93 -2.10
N VAL A 59 -7.53 7.73 -2.82
CA VAL A 59 -7.69 9.19 -2.88
C VAL A 59 -9.03 9.58 -3.50
N GLN A 60 -9.47 8.89 -4.55
CA GLN A 60 -10.76 9.14 -5.18
C GLN A 60 -11.94 8.78 -4.28
N LEU A 61 -11.87 7.62 -3.63
CA LEU A 61 -12.87 7.21 -2.64
C LEU A 61 -12.96 8.20 -1.49
N TRP A 62 -11.81 8.69 -1.01
CA TRP A 62 -11.75 9.74 0.01
C TRP A 62 -12.37 11.06 -0.46
N ALA A 63 -12.08 11.47 -1.70
CA ALA A 63 -12.61 12.70 -2.28
C ALA A 63 -14.11 12.62 -2.65
N GLY A 64 -14.71 11.42 -2.64
CA GLY A 64 -16.08 11.21 -3.13
C GLY A 64 -16.23 11.35 -4.65
N SER A 65 -15.12 11.28 -5.39
CA SER A 65 -15.12 11.40 -6.86
C SER A 65 -15.32 10.04 -7.52
N PRO A 66 -16.12 9.93 -8.60
CA PRO A 66 -16.13 8.72 -9.41
C PRO A 66 -14.73 8.48 -9.97
N GLY A 67 -14.24 7.23 -9.85
CA GLY A 67 -12.93 6.84 -10.36
C GLY A 67 -12.84 6.97 -11.88
N PRO A 68 -11.63 6.88 -12.47
CA PRO A 68 -11.47 6.76 -13.90
C PRO A 68 -12.10 5.43 -14.31
N GLU A 69 -12.87 5.44 -15.40
CA GLU A 69 -13.29 4.20 -16.05
C GLU A 69 -12.06 3.30 -16.31
N PRO A 70 -12.19 1.98 -16.11
CA PRO A 70 -11.09 1.03 -16.19
C PRO A 70 -10.38 0.99 -17.55
#